data_AF-A0A9W6X1E0-F1
#
_entry.id   AF-A0A9W6X1E0-F1
#
_cell.length_a   1.000
_cell.length_b   1.000
_cell.length_c   1.000
_cell.angle_alpha   90.00
_cell.angle_beta   90.00
_cell.angle_gamma   90.00
#
_symmetry.space_group_name_H-M   'P 1'
#
loop_
_entity.id
_entity.type
_entity.pdbx_description
1 polymer ?
#
loop_
_entity_poly.entity_id
_entity_poly.type
_entity_poly.pdbx_seq_one_letter_code
_entity_poly.pdbx_strand_id
1 'polypeptide(L)'
;MSRVATKPRPQFSHLWVLFVFHENTNLAKGVPKTTFPAKIAPPRLGGKKVGLFSTRTPHRPNSVGLSVVKIEAVHDRCIEISGHDLVNGTPVLDVKPYVPADDVPGYVVPDWVAAETDVVARPVEFTPEATASLTELVDAKLSSFYSNVDDLKTAIEQMLVLDIRSVHQGRGQAAETQQFQCRFDNVQIEFTTLEECIRVLSCTRYTTPHERSRLLLRQVLRKQQQEEEE
;
A
#
# COMPACT_ATOMS: atom_id res chain seq x y z
N MET A 1 -6.46 -12.14 41.10
CA MET A 1 -7.12 -12.15 39.77
C MET A 1 -6.73 -10.89 39.03
N SER A 2 -5.85 -11.00 38.04
CA SER A 2 -5.39 -9.90 37.19
C SER A 2 -6.56 -9.40 36.33
N ARG A 3 -6.96 -8.13 36.50
CA ARG A 3 -7.88 -7.46 35.59
C ARG A 3 -7.07 -6.98 34.39
N VAL A 4 -7.16 -7.70 33.28
CA VAL A 4 -6.74 -7.19 31.98
C VAL A 4 -7.67 -6.01 31.66
N ALA A 5 -7.15 -4.79 31.78
CA ALA A 5 -7.87 -3.59 31.39
C ALA A 5 -8.03 -3.61 29.86
N THR A 6 -9.18 -4.05 29.38
CA THR A 6 -9.53 -3.96 27.96
C THR A 6 -9.75 -2.49 27.62
N LYS A 7 -8.96 -1.96 26.66
CA LYS A 7 -9.21 -0.63 26.11
C LYS A 7 -10.67 -0.56 25.63
N PRO A 8 -11.38 0.56 25.85
CA PRO A 8 -12.76 0.71 25.39
C PRO A 8 -12.81 0.53 23.87
N ARG A 9 -13.69 -0.37 23.41
CA ARG A 9 -13.93 -0.58 21.97
C ARG A 9 -14.59 0.66 21.36
N PRO A 10 -14.23 1.03 20.12
CA PRO A 10 -14.93 2.11 19.43
C PRO A 10 -16.41 1.75 19.25
N GLN A 11 -17.30 2.74 19.35
CA GLN A 11 -18.75 2.53 19.21
C GLN A 11 -19.14 2.14 17.78
N PHE A 12 -18.41 2.64 16.79
CA PHE A 12 -18.50 2.22 15.39
C PHE A 12 -17.38 1.23 15.07
N SER A 13 -17.67 0.22 14.26
CA SER A 13 -16.66 -0.73 13.77
C SER A 13 -16.07 -0.35 12.43
N HIS A 14 -16.79 0.44 11.63
CA HIS A 14 -16.40 0.82 10.27
C HIS A 14 -16.69 2.29 9.98
N LEU A 15 -15.93 2.84 9.04
CA LEU A 15 -16.04 4.22 8.56
C LEU A 15 -16.05 4.24 7.04
N TRP A 16 -16.75 5.23 6.48
CA TRP A 16 -16.44 5.74 5.16
C TRP A 16 -15.25 6.70 5.24
N VAL A 17 -14.27 6.52 4.36
CA VAL A 17 -13.17 7.46 4.16
C VAL A 17 -13.23 7.98 2.73
N LEU A 18 -13.37 9.30 2.59
CA LEU A 18 -13.26 9.99 1.31
C LEU A 18 -11.87 10.60 1.22
N PHE A 19 -11.20 10.43 0.08
CA PHE A 19 -9.82 10.85 -0.09
C PHE A 19 -9.49 11.25 -1.53
N VAL A 20 -8.33 11.87 -1.74
CA VAL A 20 -7.85 12.28 -3.06
C VAL A 20 -6.81 11.30 -3.58
N PHE A 21 -6.98 10.81 -4.82
CA PHE A 21 -5.92 10.10 -5.55
C PHE A 21 -4.81 11.07 -5.96
N HIS A 22 -4.02 11.54 -4.99
CA HIS A 22 -2.99 12.58 -5.19
C HIS A 22 -1.83 12.13 -6.08
N GLU A 23 -1.50 10.84 -6.10
CA GLU A 23 -0.52 10.22 -7.01
C GLU A 23 -1.10 9.90 -8.41
N ASN A 24 -2.31 10.38 -8.72
CA ASN A 24 -2.90 10.21 -10.03
C ASN A 24 -2.11 10.98 -11.09
N THR A 25 -1.62 10.27 -12.10
CA THR A 25 -0.81 10.83 -13.20
C THR A 25 -1.53 11.91 -14.02
N ASN A 26 -2.86 12.03 -13.93
CA ASN A 26 -3.61 13.14 -14.53
C ASN A 26 -3.52 14.44 -13.73
N LEU A 27 -3.27 14.40 -12.43
CA LEU A 27 -3.05 15.57 -11.57
C LEU A 27 -1.58 16.04 -11.64
N ALA A 28 -0.65 15.10 -11.78
CA ALA A 28 0.79 15.37 -11.71
C ALA A 28 1.39 16.11 -12.92
N LYS A 29 0.67 16.27 -14.04
CA LYS A 29 1.24 16.81 -15.31
C LYS A 29 1.06 18.31 -15.55
N GLY A 30 0.74 19.10 -14.53
CA GLY A 30 0.81 20.58 -14.55
C GLY A 30 -0.16 21.32 -15.47
N VAL A 31 -0.82 20.62 -16.41
CA VAL A 31 -1.90 21.15 -17.24
C VAL A 31 -3.19 20.46 -16.80
N PRO A 32 -4.21 21.20 -16.31
CA PRO A 32 -5.53 20.64 -16.05
C PRO A 32 -6.05 20.04 -17.35
N LYS A 33 -6.04 18.71 -17.46
CA LYS A 33 -6.73 18.04 -18.56
C LYS A 33 -8.22 18.26 -18.31
N THR A 34 -8.82 19.15 -19.08
CA THR A 34 -10.27 19.37 -19.12
C THR A 34 -11.00 18.19 -19.79
N THR A 35 -10.25 17.27 -20.40
CA THR A 35 -10.76 16.11 -21.13
C THR A 35 -10.38 14.80 -20.44
N PHE A 36 -11.39 13.98 -20.17
CA PHE A 36 -11.28 12.66 -19.58
C PHE A 36 -11.76 11.61 -20.59
N PRO A 37 -11.20 10.39 -20.60
CA PRO A 37 -11.69 9.34 -21.49
C PRO A 37 -13.12 8.97 -21.09
N ALA A 38 -14.05 9.04 -22.04
CA ALA A 38 -15.45 8.66 -21.78
C ALA A 38 -15.60 7.17 -21.41
N LYS A 39 -14.70 6.32 -21.92
CA LYS A 39 -14.63 4.90 -21.63
C LYS A 39 -13.22 4.47 -21.24
N ILE A 40 -13.12 3.52 -20.30
CA ILE A 40 -11.86 2.91 -19.88
C ILE A 40 -11.95 1.38 -20.01
N ALA A 41 -10.82 0.69 -20.00
CA ALA A 41 -10.76 -0.77 -19.94
C ALA A 41 -10.31 -1.21 -18.53
N PRO A 42 -11.24 -1.58 -17.63
CA PRO A 42 -10.88 -2.18 -16.35
C PRO A 42 -10.05 -3.45 -16.57
N PRO A 43 -9.03 -3.73 -15.72
CA PRO A 43 -8.21 -4.93 -15.86
C PRO A 43 -9.02 -6.23 -15.93
N ARG A 44 -10.06 -6.35 -15.10
CA ARG A 44 -10.95 -7.53 -15.03
C ARG A 44 -11.87 -7.70 -16.23
N LEU A 45 -11.94 -6.71 -17.13
CA LEU A 45 -12.86 -6.73 -18.26
C LEU A 45 -12.18 -7.23 -19.56
N GLY A 46 -10.97 -7.79 -19.47
CA GLY A 46 -10.31 -8.46 -20.60
C GLY A 46 -10.11 -7.53 -21.80
N GLY A 47 -9.81 -6.25 -21.56
CA GLY A 47 -9.58 -5.26 -22.61
C GLY A 47 -10.83 -4.60 -23.21
N LYS A 48 -12.06 -5.07 -22.89
CA LYS A 48 -13.27 -4.36 -23.31
C LYS A 48 -13.42 -3.05 -22.53
N LYS A 49 -14.04 -2.05 -23.16
CA LYS A 49 -14.20 -0.72 -22.59
C LYS A 49 -15.62 -0.48 -22.06
N VAL A 50 -15.73 0.10 -20.88
CA VAL A 50 -16.98 0.54 -20.24
C VAL A 50 -16.92 2.01 -19.90
N GLY A 51 -18.09 2.63 -19.69
CA GLY A 51 -18.18 4.04 -19.31
C GLY A 51 -17.38 4.32 -18.04
N LEU A 52 -16.68 5.45 -18.01
CA LEU A 52 -15.80 5.83 -16.89
C LEU A 52 -16.54 5.79 -15.54
N PHE A 53 -17.76 6.32 -15.48
CA PHE A 53 -18.58 6.36 -14.26
C PHE A 53 -19.16 5.01 -13.86
N SER A 54 -19.07 3.99 -14.70
CA SER A 54 -19.41 2.60 -14.37
C SER A 54 -18.23 1.86 -13.72
N THR A 55 -17.18 2.57 -13.30
CA THR A 55 -15.94 1.99 -12.76
C THR A 55 -15.44 2.77 -11.55
N ARG A 56 -14.48 2.18 -10.83
CA ARG A 56 -13.74 2.81 -9.73
C ARG A 56 -12.31 3.20 -10.11
N THR A 57 -12.06 3.58 -11.36
CA THR A 57 -10.72 4.07 -11.75
C THR A 57 -10.31 5.29 -10.93
N PRO A 58 -9.03 5.49 -10.59
CA PRO A 58 -8.58 6.77 -10.03
C PRO A 58 -8.64 7.91 -11.06
N HIS A 59 -8.55 7.61 -12.37
CA HIS A 59 -8.45 8.58 -13.46
C HIS A 59 -9.80 9.24 -13.82
N ARG A 60 -10.37 10.05 -12.92
CA ARG A 60 -11.72 10.62 -13.03
C ARG A 60 -11.70 12.16 -13.03
N PRO A 61 -12.78 12.85 -13.48
CA PRO A 61 -12.91 14.31 -13.41
C PRO A 61 -12.61 14.87 -12.02
N ASN A 62 -13.24 14.29 -11.00
CA ASN A 62 -12.91 14.51 -9.61
C ASN A 62 -12.20 13.24 -9.11
N SER A 63 -10.92 13.35 -8.82
CA SER A 63 -10.06 12.24 -8.38
C SER A 63 -10.31 11.88 -6.91
N VAL A 64 -11.59 11.72 -6.55
CA VAL A 64 -12.05 11.34 -5.22
C VAL A 64 -12.22 9.83 -5.15
N GLY A 65 -11.54 9.22 -4.18
CA GLY A 65 -11.70 7.83 -3.76
C GLY A 65 -12.66 7.70 -2.58
N LEU A 66 -13.17 6.49 -2.39
CA LEU A 66 -14.12 6.14 -1.34
C LEU A 66 -13.86 4.71 -0.90
N SER A 67 -13.59 4.52 0.39
CA SER A 67 -13.34 3.20 0.97
C SER A 67 -14.14 3.03 2.26
N VAL A 68 -14.76 1.85 2.43
CA VAL A 68 -15.23 1.38 3.73
C VAL A 68 -14.02 0.76 4.42
N VAL A 69 -13.69 1.23 5.61
CA VAL A 69 -12.53 0.75 6.37
C VAL A 69 -12.97 0.27 7.74
N LYS A 70 -12.25 -0.71 8.29
CA LYS A 70 -12.47 -1.19 9.66
C LYS A 70 -11.66 -0.34 10.63
N ILE A 71 -12.24 0.02 11.77
CA ILE A 71 -11.53 0.68 12.86
C ILE A 71 -10.82 -0.39 13.70
N GLU A 72 -9.51 -0.29 13.83
CA GLU A 72 -8.71 -1.13 14.73
C GLU A 72 -8.54 -0.44 16.10
N ALA A 73 -8.22 0.87 16.08
CA ALA A 73 -8.08 1.66 17.30
C ALA A 73 -8.33 3.16 17.06
N VAL A 74 -8.62 3.88 18.14
CA VAL A 74 -8.76 5.34 18.14
C VAL A 74 -7.85 5.92 19.23
N HIS A 75 -6.98 6.86 18.85
CA HIS A 75 -5.95 7.44 19.70
C HIS A 75 -5.91 8.97 19.51
N ASP A 76 -6.40 9.74 20.49
CA ASP A 76 -6.44 11.21 20.43
C ASP A 76 -6.96 11.74 19.07
N ARG A 77 -6.05 12.19 18.18
CA ARG A 77 -6.34 12.72 16.84
C ARG A 77 -6.04 11.74 15.70
N CYS A 78 -5.85 10.46 16.00
CA CYS A 78 -5.49 9.40 15.06
C CYS A 78 -6.51 8.25 15.12
N ILE A 79 -6.80 7.68 13.95
CA ILE A 79 -7.64 6.49 13.81
C ILE A 79 -6.80 5.44 13.09
N GLU A 80 -6.58 4.32 13.74
CA GLU A 80 -5.94 3.15 13.12
C GLU A 80 -7.01 2.36 12.37
N ILE A 81 -6.78 2.13 11.08
CA ILE A 81 -7.76 1.53 10.18
C ILE A 81 -7.15 0.38 9.39
N SER A 82 -7.99 -0.55 8.94
CA SER A 82 -7.61 -1.65 8.05
C SER A 82 -8.62 -1.80 6.91
N GLY A 83 -8.28 -2.60 5.90
CA GLY A 83 -9.14 -2.85 4.74
C GLY A 83 -9.23 -1.66 3.77
N HIS A 84 -8.15 -0.89 3.66
CA HIS A 84 -8.09 0.31 2.81
C HIS A 84 -7.10 0.16 1.65
N ASP A 85 -7.21 1.05 0.66
CA ASP A 85 -6.40 1.11 -0.56
C ASP A 85 -5.61 2.43 -0.69
N LEU A 86 -5.53 3.22 0.39
CA LEU A 86 -4.77 4.47 0.45
C LEU A 86 -3.26 4.20 0.42
N VAL A 87 -2.53 5.03 -0.32
CA VAL A 87 -1.05 5.10 -0.25
C VAL A 87 -0.62 6.14 0.77
N ASN A 88 0.63 6.05 1.26
CA ASN A 88 1.16 6.99 2.23
C ASN A 88 1.02 8.45 1.76
N GLY A 89 0.62 9.35 2.66
CA GLY A 89 0.41 10.77 2.35
C GLY A 89 -0.91 11.11 1.66
N THR A 90 -1.78 10.13 1.40
CA THR A 90 -3.09 10.36 0.77
C THR A 90 -3.92 11.38 1.57
N PRO A 91 -4.29 12.53 0.95
CA PRO A 91 -5.13 13.52 1.62
C PRO A 91 -6.54 12.96 1.86
N VAL A 92 -6.95 12.93 3.12
CA VAL A 92 -8.31 12.60 3.54
C VAL A 92 -9.17 13.86 3.45
N LEU A 93 -10.31 13.75 2.75
CA LEU A 93 -11.29 14.82 2.61
C LEU A 93 -12.34 14.78 3.70
N ASP A 94 -12.79 13.57 4.07
CA ASP A 94 -13.90 13.39 4.99
C ASP A 94 -13.91 11.96 5.58
N VAL A 95 -14.48 11.84 6.77
CA VAL A 95 -14.63 10.59 7.51
C VAL A 95 -16.05 10.54 8.07
N LYS A 96 -16.80 9.47 7.76
CA LYS A 96 -18.18 9.31 8.21
C LYS A 96 -18.39 7.93 8.85
N PRO A 97 -19.24 7.80 9.88
CA PRO A 97 -19.58 6.49 10.41
C PRO A 97 -20.29 5.66 9.34
N TYR A 98 -19.95 4.37 9.25
CA TYR A 98 -20.75 3.41 8.48
C TYR A 98 -22.02 3.07 9.28
N VAL A 99 -23.19 3.27 8.69
CA VAL A 99 -24.48 3.06 9.37
C VAL A 99 -25.29 1.96 8.68
N PRO A 100 -26.29 1.36 9.36
CA PRO A 100 -27.11 0.32 8.75
C PRO A 100 -27.79 0.72 7.44
N ALA A 101 -28.07 2.01 7.25
CA ALA A 101 -28.66 2.53 6.01
C ALA A 101 -27.71 2.47 4.80
N ASP A 102 -26.41 2.29 5.02
CA ASP A 102 -25.42 2.11 3.95
C ASP A 102 -25.34 0.65 3.46
N ASP A 103 -25.84 -0.31 4.25
CA ASP A 103 -25.87 -1.71 3.88
C ASP A 103 -27.04 -1.98 2.92
N VAL A 104 -26.71 -2.34 1.68
CA VAL A 104 -27.68 -2.56 0.60
C VAL A 104 -27.72 -4.06 0.27
N PRO A 105 -28.62 -4.84 0.88
CA PRO A 105 -28.78 -6.25 0.56
C PRO A 105 -29.35 -6.43 -0.86
N GLY A 106 -28.96 -7.50 -1.53
CA GLY A 106 -29.49 -7.83 -2.86
C GLY A 106 -29.03 -6.89 -3.98
N TYR A 107 -27.91 -6.19 -3.80
CA TYR A 107 -27.32 -5.38 -4.87
C TYR A 107 -27.04 -6.22 -6.12
N VAL A 108 -27.11 -5.58 -7.28
CA VAL A 108 -26.78 -6.19 -8.58
C VAL A 108 -25.55 -5.51 -9.15
N VAL A 109 -24.59 -6.30 -9.58
CA VAL A 109 -23.39 -5.83 -10.30
C VAL A 109 -23.22 -6.65 -11.58
N PRO A 110 -22.52 -6.12 -12.60
CA PRO A 110 -22.16 -6.90 -13.78
C PRO A 110 -21.31 -8.14 -13.41
N ASP A 111 -21.42 -9.21 -14.21
CA ASP A 111 -20.70 -10.47 -13.98
C ASP A 111 -19.18 -10.28 -13.84
N TRP A 112 -18.58 -9.38 -14.62
CA TRP A 112 -17.13 -9.09 -14.55
C TRP A 112 -16.69 -8.40 -13.24
N VAL A 113 -17.63 -7.83 -12.48
CA VAL A 113 -17.40 -7.29 -11.14
C VAL A 113 -17.61 -8.37 -10.08
N ALA A 114 -18.66 -9.18 -10.24
CA ALA A 114 -18.99 -10.29 -9.35
C ALA A 114 -18.01 -11.47 -9.44
N ALA A 115 -17.33 -11.62 -10.58
CA ALA A 115 -16.37 -12.69 -10.81
C ALA A 115 -15.30 -12.70 -9.72
N GLU A 116 -14.99 -13.90 -9.23
CA GLU A 116 -13.86 -14.11 -8.33
C GLU A 116 -12.58 -13.57 -8.98
N THR A 117 -11.67 -13.09 -8.15
CA THR A 117 -10.45 -12.49 -8.65
C THR A 117 -9.59 -13.56 -9.33
N ASP A 118 -9.16 -13.33 -10.56
CA ASP A 118 -8.11 -14.12 -11.25
C ASP A 118 -6.73 -14.06 -10.54
N VAL A 119 -6.69 -13.44 -9.36
CA VAL A 119 -5.49 -13.25 -8.56
C VAL A 119 -5.31 -14.50 -7.72
N VAL A 120 -4.46 -15.40 -8.20
CA VAL A 120 -4.04 -16.58 -7.47
C VAL A 120 -3.15 -16.13 -6.31
N ALA A 121 -3.58 -16.41 -5.08
CA ALA A 121 -2.75 -16.23 -3.90
C ALA A 121 -1.51 -17.14 -4.01
N ARG A 122 -0.32 -16.55 -3.90
CA ARG A 122 0.95 -17.29 -3.90
C ARG A 122 1.61 -17.15 -2.52
N PRO A 123 1.97 -18.25 -1.86
CA PRO A 123 2.81 -18.21 -0.66
C PRO A 123 4.04 -17.32 -0.89
N VAL A 124 4.41 -16.57 0.15
CA VAL A 124 5.58 -15.69 0.10
C VAL A 124 6.71 -16.34 0.88
N GLU A 125 7.82 -16.59 0.20
CA GLU A 125 9.02 -17.19 0.78
C GLU A 125 10.12 -16.15 0.92
N PHE A 126 10.85 -16.22 2.03
CA PHE A 126 12.01 -15.35 2.27
C PHE A 126 13.28 -16.17 2.15
N THR A 127 14.22 -15.71 1.33
CA THR A 127 15.59 -16.25 1.32
C THR A 127 16.31 -15.98 2.65
N PRO A 128 17.38 -16.74 2.97
CA PRO A 128 18.24 -16.43 4.10
C PRO A 128 18.79 -15.01 4.04
N GLU A 129 19.17 -14.54 2.86
CA GLU A 129 19.69 -13.21 2.60
C GLU A 129 18.63 -12.12 2.88
N ALA A 130 17.40 -12.30 2.38
CA ALA A 130 16.30 -11.39 2.68
C ALA A 130 15.98 -11.34 4.18
N THR A 131 15.98 -12.50 4.85
CA THR A 131 15.70 -12.57 6.29
C THR A 131 16.79 -11.83 7.08
N ALA A 132 18.07 -12.07 6.78
CA ALA A 132 19.18 -11.38 7.43
C ALA A 132 19.11 -9.86 7.22
N SER A 133 18.81 -9.42 5.99
CA SER A 133 18.70 -8.00 5.65
C SER A 133 17.52 -7.33 6.37
N LEU A 134 16.38 -8.01 6.50
CA LEU A 134 15.24 -7.49 7.26
C LEU A 134 15.54 -7.36 8.75
N THR A 135 16.21 -8.36 9.34
CA THR A 135 16.63 -8.29 10.75
C THR A 135 17.55 -7.10 10.98
N GLU A 136 18.56 -6.89 10.12
CA GLU A 136 19.46 -5.75 10.24
C GLU A 136 18.71 -4.40 10.15
N LEU A 137 17.76 -4.28 9.22
CA LEU A 137 16.95 -3.07 9.06
C LEU A 137 16.08 -2.78 10.30
N VAL A 138 15.51 -3.82 10.92
CA VAL A 138 14.69 -3.68 12.14
C VAL A 138 15.57 -3.35 13.34
N ASP A 139 16.69 -4.04 13.52
CA ASP A 139 17.64 -3.80 14.62
C ASP A 139 18.23 -2.38 14.57
N ALA A 140 18.53 -1.91 13.36
CA ALA A 140 18.97 -0.54 13.11
C ALA A 140 17.84 0.52 13.22
N LYS A 141 16.60 0.10 13.53
CA LYS A 141 15.40 0.95 13.64
C LYS A 141 15.13 1.78 12.38
N LEU A 142 15.29 1.14 11.23
CA LEU A 142 15.12 1.78 9.92
C LEU A 142 13.72 1.59 9.33
N SER A 143 12.97 0.59 9.80
CA SER A 143 11.52 0.51 9.59
C SER A 143 10.82 1.57 10.46
N SER A 144 9.84 2.28 9.87
CA SER A 144 9.05 3.29 10.59
C SER A 144 7.97 2.66 11.45
N PHE A 145 7.41 1.53 11.00
CA PHE A 145 6.21 0.94 11.59
C PHE A 145 6.46 -0.37 12.34
N TYR A 146 7.54 -1.08 12.03
CA TYR A 146 7.79 -2.42 12.57
C TYR A 146 9.06 -2.44 13.40
N SER A 147 8.91 -2.83 14.67
CA SER A 147 10.02 -3.04 15.61
C SER A 147 10.44 -4.50 15.74
N ASN A 148 9.76 -5.40 15.02
CA ASN A 148 9.98 -6.84 15.04
C ASN A 148 10.06 -7.34 13.58
N VAL A 149 11.05 -8.19 13.31
CA VAL A 149 11.24 -8.79 11.98
C VAL A 149 10.08 -9.69 11.59
N ASP A 150 9.48 -10.42 12.53
CA ASP A 150 8.37 -11.32 12.22
C ASP A 150 7.13 -10.52 11.79
N ASP A 151 6.81 -9.44 12.49
CA ASP A 151 5.68 -8.56 12.13
C ASP A 151 5.90 -7.89 10.76
N LEU A 152 7.13 -7.47 10.47
CA LEU A 152 7.49 -6.92 9.16
C LEU A 152 7.37 -7.97 8.06
N LYS A 153 7.83 -9.20 8.29
CA LYS A 153 7.68 -10.32 7.34
C LYS A 153 6.21 -10.63 7.08
N THR A 154 5.38 -10.70 8.11
CA THR A 154 3.93 -10.90 7.95
C THR A 154 3.29 -9.79 7.12
N ALA A 155 3.69 -8.53 7.32
CA ALA A 155 3.19 -7.42 6.51
C ALA A 155 3.62 -7.51 5.05
N ILE A 156 4.89 -7.86 4.79
CA ILE A 156 5.42 -8.07 3.43
C ILE A 156 4.70 -9.25 2.76
N GLU A 157 4.45 -10.33 3.50
CA GLU A 157 3.69 -11.48 3.01
C GLU A 157 2.27 -11.06 2.60
N GLN A 158 1.54 -10.38 3.48
CA GLN A 158 0.18 -9.90 3.18
C GLN A 158 0.14 -8.97 1.97
N MET A 159 1.18 -8.15 1.78
CA MET A 159 1.30 -7.29 0.62
C MET A 159 1.56 -8.10 -0.67
N LEU A 160 2.51 -9.03 -0.64
CA LEU A 160 2.97 -9.76 -1.82
C LEU A 160 2.08 -10.93 -2.23
N VAL A 161 1.32 -11.54 -1.31
CA VAL A 161 0.56 -12.78 -1.55
C VAL A 161 -0.38 -12.72 -2.76
N LEU A 162 -0.89 -11.53 -3.10
CA LEU A 162 -1.78 -11.29 -4.23
C LEU A 162 -1.07 -10.82 -5.51
N ASP A 163 0.25 -10.98 -5.61
CA ASP A 163 1.10 -10.51 -6.70
C ASP A 163 0.83 -9.05 -7.08
N ILE A 164 1.61 -8.14 -6.48
CA ILE A 164 1.46 -6.69 -6.63
C ILE A 164 1.86 -6.16 -8.02
N ARG A 165 2.36 -7.01 -8.93
CA ARG A 165 2.73 -6.59 -10.28
C ARG A 165 1.50 -6.12 -11.05
N SER A 166 1.71 -5.21 -11.99
CA SER A 166 0.66 -4.85 -12.93
C SER A 166 0.40 -6.00 -13.91
N VAL A 167 -0.80 -6.04 -14.51
CA VAL A 167 -1.12 -6.99 -15.59
C VAL A 167 -0.11 -6.91 -16.74
N HIS A 168 0.43 -5.71 -17.01
CA HIS A 168 1.45 -5.50 -18.04
C HIS A 168 2.83 -6.07 -17.67
N GLN A 169 3.09 -6.30 -16.39
CA GLN A 169 4.31 -6.91 -15.86
C GLN A 169 4.15 -8.43 -15.67
N GLY A 170 3.08 -9.02 -16.22
CA GLY A 170 2.85 -10.46 -16.13
C GLY A 170 2.25 -10.91 -14.80
N ARG A 171 1.43 -10.08 -14.14
CA ARG A 171 0.70 -10.46 -12.92
C ARG A 171 0.04 -11.84 -13.09
N GLY A 172 0.24 -12.74 -12.12
CA GLY A 172 -0.29 -14.10 -12.17
C GLY A 172 0.48 -15.07 -13.07
N GLN A 173 1.59 -14.65 -13.68
CA GLN A 173 2.48 -15.51 -14.46
C GLN A 173 3.83 -15.67 -13.76
N ALA A 174 4.43 -16.85 -13.82
CA ALA A 174 5.81 -17.02 -13.36
C ALA A 174 6.78 -16.21 -14.23
N ALA A 175 7.81 -15.66 -13.61
CA ALA A 175 8.83 -14.86 -14.25
C ALA A 175 10.16 -15.06 -13.51
N GLU A 176 10.63 -16.32 -13.46
CA GLU A 176 11.76 -16.73 -12.62
C GLU A 176 13.04 -15.95 -12.87
N THR A 177 13.28 -15.60 -14.15
CA THR A 177 14.46 -14.86 -14.58
C THR A 177 14.34 -13.34 -14.39
N GLN A 178 13.15 -12.85 -14.02
CA GLN A 178 12.90 -11.43 -13.85
C GLN A 178 12.78 -11.08 -12.36
N GLN A 179 13.54 -10.06 -11.97
CA GLN A 179 13.44 -9.49 -10.63
C GLN A 179 12.57 -8.24 -10.66
N PHE A 180 11.75 -8.11 -9.63
CA PHE A 180 10.89 -6.97 -9.41
C PHE A 180 11.26 -6.32 -8.09
N GLN A 181 10.93 -5.05 -7.98
CA GLN A 181 11.14 -4.29 -6.76
C GLN A 181 9.87 -3.55 -6.39
N CYS A 182 9.59 -3.48 -5.10
CA CYS A 182 8.57 -2.63 -4.53
C CYS A 182 9.07 -1.93 -3.29
N ARG A 183 8.32 -0.93 -2.83
CA ARG A 183 8.62 -0.22 -1.60
C ARG A 183 7.49 -0.48 -0.62
N PHE A 184 7.88 -0.83 0.59
CA PHE A 184 6.97 -0.97 1.71
C PHE A 184 7.66 -0.35 2.92
N ASP A 185 6.98 0.59 3.58
CA ASP A 185 7.61 1.44 4.60
C ASP A 185 8.89 2.11 4.03
N ASN A 186 10.01 2.07 4.76
CA ASN A 186 11.33 2.52 4.32
C ASN A 186 12.20 1.37 3.81
N VAL A 187 11.59 0.30 3.31
CA VAL A 187 12.28 -0.89 2.80
C VAL A 187 12.00 -1.03 1.31
N GLN A 188 13.07 -1.14 0.52
CA GLN A 188 13.00 -1.60 -0.85
C GLN A 188 13.14 -3.12 -0.85
N ILE A 189 12.12 -3.79 -1.37
CA ILE A 189 11.99 -5.25 -1.37
C ILE A 189 12.21 -5.72 -2.79
N GLU A 190 13.20 -6.58 -2.98
CA GLU A 190 13.47 -7.27 -4.25
C GLU A 190 12.87 -8.67 -4.20
N PHE A 191 12.11 -9.04 -5.22
CA PHE A 191 11.44 -10.32 -5.29
C PHE A 191 11.35 -10.87 -6.71
N THR A 192 11.17 -12.17 -6.83
CA THR A 192 10.78 -12.85 -8.08
C THR A 192 9.48 -13.59 -7.87
N THR A 193 8.71 -13.77 -8.95
CA THR A 193 7.44 -14.50 -8.91
C THR A 193 7.64 -15.83 -9.62
N LEU A 194 7.58 -16.93 -8.88
CA LEU A 194 7.70 -18.29 -9.38
C LEU A 194 6.30 -18.89 -9.60
N GLU A 195 6.25 -20.10 -10.15
CA GLU A 195 4.96 -20.79 -10.37
C GLU A 195 4.20 -21.01 -9.06
N GLU A 196 4.89 -21.48 -8.02
CA GLU A 196 4.27 -21.89 -6.76
C GLU A 196 4.34 -20.81 -5.66
N CYS A 197 5.28 -19.86 -5.73
CA CYS A 197 5.49 -18.88 -4.67
C CYS A 197 6.00 -17.53 -5.20
N ILE A 198 5.97 -16.51 -4.35
CA ILE A 198 6.69 -15.26 -4.54
C ILE A 198 7.89 -15.29 -3.60
N ARG A 199 9.09 -15.20 -4.15
CA ARG A 199 10.33 -15.29 -3.37
C ARG A 199 10.95 -13.92 -3.19
N VAL A 200 11.09 -13.51 -1.94
CA VAL A 200 11.82 -12.30 -1.54
C VAL A 200 13.33 -12.61 -1.52
N LEU A 201 14.08 -11.87 -2.32
CA LEU A 201 15.50 -12.09 -2.61
C LEU A 201 16.40 -11.25 -1.71
N SER A 202 16.07 -9.97 -1.56
CA SER A 202 16.84 -9.05 -0.73
C SER A 202 15.95 -7.89 -0.26
N CYS A 203 16.35 -7.26 0.84
CA CYS A 203 15.69 -6.07 1.37
C CYS A 203 16.76 -5.02 1.66
N THR A 204 16.56 -3.80 1.18
CA THR A 204 17.51 -2.70 1.43
C THR A 204 16.79 -1.48 1.97
N ARG A 205 17.53 -0.61 2.67
CA ARG A 205 16.96 0.64 3.17
C ARG A 205 16.59 1.53 1.98
N TYR A 206 15.32 1.83 1.84
CA TYR A 206 14.87 2.91 0.98
C TYR A 206 15.05 4.24 1.70
N THR A 207 15.59 5.23 1.01
CA THR A 207 15.71 6.61 1.51
C THR A 207 15.12 7.54 0.48
N THR A 208 14.19 8.39 0.91
CA THR A 208 13.65 9.42 0.03
C THR A 208 14.75 10.43 -0.35
N PRO A 209 14.67 11.11 -1.51
CA PRO A 209 15.63 12.13 -1.89
C PRO A 209 15.82 13.21 -0.80
N HIS A 210 14.73 13.61 -0.15
CA HIS A 210 14.75 14.59 0.94
C HIS A 210 15.49 14.09 2.20
N GLU A 211 15.32 12.81 2.57
CA GLU A 211 16.07 12.21 3.67
C GLU A 211 17.55 12.01 3.34
N ARG A 212 17.89 11.65 2.09
CA ARG A 212 19.28 11.59 1.63
C ARG A 212 19.98 12.92 1.80
N SER A 213 19.33 14.03 1.42
CA SER A 213 19.88 15.38 1.62
C SER A 213 20.12 15.69 3.11
N ARG A 214 19.19 15.34 4.01
CA ARG A 214 19.37 15.54 5.46
C ARG A 214 20.45 14.65 6.06
N LEU A 215 20.59 13.41 5.60
CA LEU A 215 21.63 12.47 6.03
C LEU A 215 23.02 12.96 5.59
N LEU A 216 23.14 13.39 4.33
CA LEU A 216 24.37 14.00 3.80
C LEU A 216 24.74 15.26 4.59
N LEU A 217 23.77 16.13 4.87
CA LEU A 217 24.02 17.34 5.66
C LEU A 217 24.52 17.01 7.07
N ARG A 218 23.91 16.00 7.74
CA ARG A 218 24.37 15.52 9.05
C ARG A 218 25.77 14.91 9.01
N GLN A 219 26.12 14.19 7.95
CA GLN A 219 27.46 13.63 7.77
C GLN A 219 28.51 14.71 7.54
N VAL A 220 28.19 15.74 6.75
CA VAL A 220 29.06 16.91 6.54
C VAL A 220 29.30 17.66 7.85
N LEU A 221 28.23 17.95 8.61
CA LEU A 221 28.33 18.65 9.89
C LEU A 221 29.15 17.85 10.93
N ARG A 222 29.03 16.53 10.96
CA ARG A 222 29.85 15.67 11.85
C ARG A 222 31.33 15.68 11.45
N LYS A 223 31.65 15.68 10.16
CA LYS A 223 33.03 15.78 9.69
C LYS A 223 33.65 17.13 10.05
N GLN A 224 32.91 18.22 9.88
CA GLN A 224 33.37 19.56 10.25
C GLN A 224 33.64 19.69 11.76
N GLN A 225 32.81 19.07 12.60
CA GLN A 225 33.04 19.05 14.06
C GLN A 225 34.26 18.21 14.47
N GLN A 226 34.57 17.13 13.74
CA GLN A 226 35.76 16.32 14.00
C GLN A 226 37.05 17.00 13.52
N GLU A 227 37.00 17.79 12.45
CA GLU A 227 38.13 18.58 11.95
C GLU A 227 38.43 19.83 12.80
N GLU A 228 37.48 20.30 13.61
CA GLU A 228 37.67 21.40 14.57
C GLU A 228 38.19 20.94 15.95
N GLU A 229 38.17 19.63 16.22
CA GLU A 229 38.64 19.03 17.48
C GLU A 229 40.06 18.39 17.38
N GLU A 230 40.66 18.35 16.19
CA GLU A 230 42.08 17.99 15.93
C GLU A 230 42.98 19.23 15.81
#